data_AF-A0A9Q4EKN9-F1
#
_entry.id   AF-A0A9Q4EKN9-F1
#
_cell.length_a   1.000
_cell.length_b   1.000
_cell.length_c   1.000
_cell.angle_alpha   90.00
_cell.angle_beta   90.00
_cell.angle_gamma   90.00
#
_symmetry.space_group_name_H-M   'P 1'
#
loop_
_entity.id
_entity.type
_entity.pdbx_description
1 polymer ?
#
loop_
_entity_poly.entity_id
_entity_poly.type
_entity_poly.pdbx_seq_one_letter_code
_entity_poly.pdbx_strand_id
1 'polypeptide(L)'
;MKSRIIVLLAAVIVWSGIGSSTGYAAAEGEKYVSELQANNLFVKKVAGMNKDFIKGVDVSSIIALENSGVTFYNASGKRQDIFTTLKQAGVNYVRVRIWNDPYNAYGNGYGGGNNDVQKAIQIGKRATANGMKLLADFHYSDFWADPAKQKVPKAWANLSFEAKKAKLYGFTKQSLQAMVREGIDIGMVQVGNETTGAIAGETDWKKMSQLFNEGSRAVRETNRDILVALHFTNPETPGRYSYIAETLNKNKVDYDVFASSYYPFWHGTLHNLSSVLKAVADTYGKKVMVAETSYTYTAEDGDGHENTAPKSGQTLPYPISVQGQANAVRDVMDAVAKTGTAGLGVFYWEPAWIPVGPKTQLEKNKTIWETYGSGWASSYAAEYDPEDAGKWYGGSAVDNQALFDFNGHPLPSLQVFKYAETGHIPKK
;
A
#
# COMPACT_ATOMS: atom_id res chain seq x y z
N MET A 1 66.04 -43.88 4.94
CA MET A 1 65.69 -45.30 5.17
C MET A 1 64.51 -45.63 4.26
N LYS A 2 64.71 -46.50 3.27
CA LYS A 2 63.75 -47.22 2.38
C LYS A 2 62.56 -46.38 1.82
N SER A 3 62.61 -45.80 0.62
CA SER A 3 62.55 -46.41 -0.73
C SER A 3 61.23 -47.10 -1.09
N ARG A 4 60.73 -46.76 -2.30
CA ARG A 4 59.97 -47.55 -3.31
C ARG A 4 58.57 -46.96 -3.62
N ILE A 5 58.09 -46.79 -4.87
CA ILE A 5 58.65 -47.04 -6.22
C ILE A 5 57.62 -46.60 -7.31
N ILE A 6 58.15 -46.19 -8.48
CA ILE A 6 57.67 -46.33 -9.88
C ILE A 6 56.52 -45.46 -10.44
N VAL A 7 56.75 -45.12 -11.71
CA VAL A 7 56.25 -44.09 -12.63
C VAL A 7 55.76 -44.76 -13.92
N LEU A 8 55.02 -44.00 -14.74
CA LEU A 8 54.76 -44.06 -16.21
C LEU A 8 53.39 -44.61 -16.66
N LEU A 9 52.50 -43.74 -17.19
CA LEU A 9 52.27 -43.33 -18.61
C LEU A 9 51.49 -44.41 -19.41
N ALA A 10 50.52 -44.17 -20.31
CA ALA A 10 49.90 -42.99 -20.91
C ALA A 10 48.68 -43.41 -21.78
N ALA A 11 47.99 -42.39 -22.31
CA ALA A 11 47.33 -42.32 -23.63
C ALA A 11 45.79 -42.44 -23.75
N VAL A 12 45.31 -41.50 -24.56
CA VAL A 12 43.95 -41.06 -24.90
C VAL A 12 43.37 -41.89 -26.05
N ILE A 13 42.05 -42.16 -26.03
CA ILE A 13 41.27 -42.42 -27.25
C ILE A 13 39.97 -41.61 -27.18
N VAL A 14 39.76 -40.80 -28.22
CA VAL A 14 38.56 -40.04 -28.55
C VAL A 14 37.58 -40.98 -29.26
N TRP A 15 36.28 -40.90 -28.91
CA TRP A 15 35.23 -41.39 -29.80
C TRP A 15 34.14 -40.34 -29.98
N SER A 16 33.97 -39.92 -31.23
CA SER A 16 32.92 -39.07 -31.76
C SER A 16 31.70 -39.91 -32.10
N GLY A 17 30.53 -39.57 -31.56
CA GLY A 17 29.24 -40.10 -31.98
C GLY A 17 28.26 -38.95 -32.25
N ILE A 18 28.00 -38.68 -33.53
CA ILE A 18 26.92 -37.81 -34.00
C ILE A 18 25.61 -38.59 -33.90
N GLY A 19 24.60 -37.99 -33.27
CA GLY A 19 23.23 -38.50 -33.24
C GLY A 19 22.26 -37.34 -33.06
N SER A 20 21.75 -36.83 -34.16
CA SER A 20 20.66 -35.85 -34.24
C SER A 20 19.36 -36.38 -33.63
N SER A 21 18.70 -35.61 -32.77
CA SER A 21 17.22 -35.56 -32.75
C SER A 21 16.72 -34.31 -32.01
N THR A 22 16.14 -33.41 -32.82
CA THR A 22 14.83 -32.76 -32.61
C THR A 22 14.59 -31.99 -31.31
N GLY A 23 14.46 -30.67 -31.47
CA GLY A 23 13.79 -29.81 -30.51
C GLY A 23 12.33 -30.25 -30.28
N TYR A 24 12.03 -30.60 -29.04
CA TYR A 24 10.69 -30.71 -28.44
C TYR A 24 10.90 -30.81 -26.92
N ALA A 25 11.49 -29.78 -26.30
CA ALA A 25 11.67 -29.74 -24.84
C ALA A 25 11.59 -28.33 -24.23
N ALA A 26 11.69 -27.27 -25.04
CA ALA A 26 11.63 -25.90 -24.53
C ALA A 26 10.20 -25.43 -24.20
N ALA A 27 9.18 -25.92 -24.92
CA ALA A 27 7.80 -25.43 -24.76
C ALA A 27 7.02 -26.06 -23.60
N GLU A 28 7.40 -27.26 -23.13
CA GLU A 28 6.74 -27.91 -21.98
C GLU A 28 7.36 -27.50 -20.64
N GLY A 29 8.65 -27.17 -20.62
CA GLY A 29 9.35 -26.67 -19.41
C GLY A 29 8.84 -25.30 -18.94
N GLU A 30 8.52 -24.39 -19.86
CA GLU A 30 7.95 -23.08 -19.49
C GLU A 30 6.52 -23.18 -18.94
N LYS A 31 5.74 -24.15 -19.42
CA LYS A 31 4.39 -24.40 -18.92
C LYS A 31 4.41 -25.00 -17.50
N TYR A 32 5.36 -25.91 -17.23
CA TYR A 32 5.54 -26.54 -15.93
C TYR A 32 6.05 -25.57 -14.85
N VAL A 33 6.92 -24.62 -15.19
CA VAL A 33 7.39 -23.60 -14.22
C VAL A 33 6.28 -22.58 -13.89
N SER A 34 5.38 -22.28 -14.82
CA SER A 34 4.25 -21.37 -14.60
C SER A 34 3.16 -21.93 -13.67
N GLU A 35 2.90 -23.25 -13.70
CA GLU A 35 1.91 -23.89 -12.81
C GLU A 35 2.46 -24.22 -11.41
N LEU A 36 3.79 -24.29 -11.24
CA LEU A 36 4.45 -24.63 -9.98
C LEU A 36 4.66 -23.46 -9.01
N GLN A 37 4.54 -22.20 -9.46
CA GLN A 37 4.72 -21.06 -8.55
C GLN A 37 3.44 -20.69 -7.77
N ALA A 38 2.25 -20.86 -8.34
CA ALA A 38 0.99 -20.53 -7.66
C ALA A 38 0.62 -21.48 -6.49
N ASN A 39 1.21 -22.68 -6.43
CA ASN A 39 0.71 -23.77 -5.59
C ASN A 39 1.53 -24.05 -4.31
N ASN A 40 2.61 -23.32 -4.04
CA ASN A 40 3.47 -23.53 -2.86
C ASN A 40 3.18 -22.57 -1.68
N LEU A 41 2.10 -21.80 -1.73
CA LEU A 41 1.73 -20.91 -0.62
C LEU A 41 0.93 -21.66 0.45
N PHE A 42 1.35 -21.59 1.70
CA PHE A 42 0.54 -22.02 2.84
C PHE A 42 -0.16 -20.81 3.46
N VAL A 43 -1.46 -20.90 3.74
CA VAL A 43 -2.19 -19.85 4.47
C VAL A 43 -3.13 -20.51 5.46
N LYS A 44 -2.94 -20.22 6.74
CA LYS A 44 -3.87 -20.66 7.78
C LYS A 44 -5.14 -19.83 7.70
N LYS A 45 -6.31 -20.47 7.69
CA LYS A 45 -7.61 -19.81 7.80
C LYS A 45 -7.64 -18.84 8.98
N VAL A 46 -8.18 -17.64 8.79
CA VAL A 46 -8.47 -16.69 9.86
C VAL A 46 -9.80 -17.08 10.51
N ALA A 47 -9.76 -17.41 11.80
CA ALA A 47 -10.94 -17.82 12.53
C ALA A 47 -11.83 -16.61 12.83
N GLY A 48 -13.14 -16.74 12.59
CA GLY A 48 -14.10 -15.67 12.89
C GLY A 48 -14.02 -14.45 11.96
N MET A 49 -13.32 -14.54 10.83
CA MET A 49 -13.35 -13.49 9.80
C MET A 49 -14.80 -13.28 9.33
N ASN A 50 -15.26 -12.03 9.37
CA ASN A 50 -16.57 -11.65 8.86
C ASN A 50 -16.67 -11.97 7.36
N LYS A 51 -17.83 -12.41 6.88
CA LYS A 51 -18.09 -12.63 5.45
C LYS A 51 -17.85 -11.35 4.63
N ASP A 52 -18.15 -10.19 5.21
CA ASP A 52 -17.99 -8.88 4.58
C ASP A 52 -16.67 -8.19 5.00
N PHE A 53 -15.67 -8.95 5.46
CA PHE A 53 -14.38 -8.39 5.87
C PHE A 53 -13.71 -7.67 4.69
N ILE A 54 -13.27 -6.44 4.94
CA ILE A 54 -12.60 -5.60 3.97
C ILE A 54 -11.20 -6.14 3.73
N LYS A 55 -10.92 -6.43 2.46
CA LYS A 55 -9.65 -6.91 1.93
C LYS A 55 -9.23 -5.93 0.86
N GLY A 56 -8.67 -4.82 1.33
CA GLY A 56 -8.35 -3.68 0.51
C GLY A 56 -6.90 -3.65 0.07
N VAL A 57 -6.64 -2.88 -0.98
CA VAL A 57 -5.29 -2.49 -1.40
C VAL A 57 -5.25 -1.01 -1.73
N ASP A 58 -4.14 -0.33 -1.43
CA ASP A 58 -3.83 1.00 -1.95
C ASP A 58 -2.91 0.86 -3.16
N VAL A 59 -3.37 1.23 -4.35
CA VAL A 59 -2.58 1.18 -5.60
C VAL A 59 -2.46 2.56 -6.23
N SER A 60 -2.35 3.60 -5.40
CA SER A 60 -2.38 4.99 -5.86
C SER A 60 -1.28 5.32 -6.88
N SER A 61 -0.10 4.69 -6.78
CA SER A 61 1.00 4.86 -7.74
C SER A 61 0.67 4.39 -9.17
N ILE A 62 -0.39 3.60 -9.36
CA ILE A 62 -0.63 2.82 -10.59
C ILE A 62 -0.66 3.65 -11.87
N ILE A 63 -1.29 4.83 -11.84
CA ILE A 63 -1.42 5.68 -13.03
C ILE A 63 -0.06 6.22 -13.46
N ALA A 64 0.78 6.64 -12.50
CA ALA A 64 2.12 7.12 -12.80
C ALA A 64 3.01 5.99 -13.34
N LEU A 65 2.90 4.79 -12.77
CA LEU A 65 3.65 3.61 -13.25
C LEU A 65 3.25 3.21 -14.67
N GLU A 66 1.95 3.16 -14.98
CA GLU A 66 1.46 2.86 -16.32
C GLU A 66 1.93 3.90 -17.35
N ASN A 67 1.93 5.19 -16.98
CA ASN A 67 2.48 6.27 -17.81
C ASN A 67 4.00 6.14 -18.01
N SER A 68 4.71 5.60 -17.01
CA SER A 68 6.13 5.24 -17.10
C SER A 68 6.41 3.98 -17.94
N GLY A 69 5.38 3.32 -18.48
CA GLY A 69 5.51 2.13 -19.32
C GLY A 69 5.50 0.80 -18.54
N VAL A 70 5.25 0.82 -17.24
CA VAL A 70 5.11 -0.40 -16.43
C VAL A 70 3.86 -1.18 -16.86
N THR A 71 3.97 -2.50 -16.90
CA THR A 71 2.87 -3.40 -17.27
C THR A 71 2.69 -4.50 -16.24
N PHE A 72 1.44 -4.92 -16.02
CA PHE A 72 1.09 -6.00 -15.11
C PHE A 72 0.49 -7.19 -15.85
N TYR A 73 0.65 -8.35 -15.24
CA TYR A 73 0.25 -9.64 -15.79
C TYR A 73 -0.70 -10.37 -14.83
N ASN A 74 -1.33 -11.43 -15.32
CA ASN A 74 -2.08 -12.38 -14.50
C ASN A 74 -1.25 -13.65 -14.23
N ALA A 75 -1.82 -14.60 -13.49
CA ALA A 75 -1.15 -15.86 -13.14
C ALA A 75 -0.78 -16.73 -14.36
N SER A 76 -1.37 -16.49 -15.54
CA SER A 76 -1.04 -17.20 -16.78
C SER A 76 0.06 -16.50 -17.61
N GLY A 77 0.69 -15.44 -17.06
CA GLY A 77 1.71 -14.66 -17.75
C GLY A 77 1.16 -13.73 -18.85
N LYS A 78 -0.16 -13.49 -18.88
CA LYS A 78 -0.79 -12.61 -19.87
C LYS A 78 -0.96 -11.21 -19.31
N ARG A 79 -0.63 -10.18 -20.11
CA ARG A 79 -0.86 -8.77 -19.75
C ARG A 79 -2.33 -8.57 -19.42
N GLN A 80 -2.62 -7.98 -18.26
CA GLN A 80 -3.98 -7.80 -17.75
C GLN A 80 -4.05 -6.49 -16.93
N ASP A 81 -5.22 -5.86 -16.91
CA ASP A 81 -5.48 -4.78 -15.97
C ASP A 81 -5.28 -5.31 -14.53
N ILE A 82 -4.42 -4.64 -13.75
CA ILE A 82 -4.14 -4.99 -12.37
C ILE A 82 -5.41 -5.04 -11.52
N PHE A 83 -6.42 -4.20 -11.77
CA PHE A 83 -7.68 -4.21 -11.01
C PHE A 83 -8.45 -5.51 -11.20
N THR A 84 -8.39 -6.10 -12.40
CA THR A 84 -8.95 -7.43 -12.67
C THR A 84 -8.16 -8.51 -11.95
N THR A 85 -6.82 -8.44 -11.95
CA THR A 85 -5.96 -9.39 -11.21
C THR A 85 -6.23 -9.34 -9.70
N LEU A 86 -6.36 -8.13 -9.13
CA LEU A 86 -6.69 -7.90 -7.73
C LEU A 86 -8.07 -8.47 -7.37
N LYS A 87 -9.09 -8.22 -8.21
CA LYS A 87 -10.43 -8.79 -8.02
C LYS A 87 -10.40 -10.33 -8.02
N GLN A 88 -9.68 -10.93 -8.97
CA GLN A 88 -9.52 -12.39 -9.06
C GLN A 88 -8.80 -12.98 -7.83
N ALA A 89 -7.90 -12.21 -7.21
CA ALA A 89 -7.23 -12.57 -5.96
C ALA A 89 -8.11 -12.42 -4.71
N GLY A 90 -9.34 -11.89 -4.83
CA GLY A 90 -10.29 -11.75 -3.74
C GLY A 90 -10.26 -10.39 -3.03
N VAL A 91 -9.58 -9.39 -3.59
CA VAL A 91 -9.66 -7.99 -3.15
C VAL A 91 -11.07 -7.46 -3.40
N ASN A 92 -11.61 -6.71 -2.43
CA ASN A 92 -12.96 -6.14 -2.49
C ASN A 92 -13.02 -4.62 -2.26
N TYR A 93 -11.88 -3.99 -2.02
CA TYR A 93 -11.73 -2.55 -1.81
C TYR A 93 -10.44 -2.02 -2.44
N VAL A 94 -10.48 -0.79 -2.92
CA VAL A 94 -9.30 -0.03 -3.34
C VAL A 94 -9.24 1.24 -2.52
N ARG A 95 -8.08 1.55 -1.94
CA ARG A 95 -7.77 2.84 -1.33
C ARG A 95 -7.01 3.70 -2.33
N VAL A 96 -7.26 5.01 -2.31
CA VAL A 96 -6.50 5.98 -3.10
C VAL A 96 -6.20 7.23 -2.29
N ARG A 97 -4.92 7.60 -2.20
CA ARG A 97 -4.51 8.89 -1.62
C ARG A 97 -4.84 10.05 -2.55
N ILE A 98 -5.15 11.21 -1.96
CA ILE A 98 -5.56 12.41 -2.67
C ILE A 98 -4.85 13.61 -2.04
N TRP A 99 -3.98 14.22 -2.84
CA TRP A 99 -3.38 15.51 -2.57
C TRP A 99 -4.17 16.63 -3.22
N ASN A 100 -4.09 17.80 -2.62
CA ASN A 100 -4.80 19.00 -3.07
C ASN A 100 -4.26 19.51 -4.41
N ASP A 101 -2.96 19.77 -4.46
CA ASP A 101 -2.25 20.24 -5.66
C ASP A 101 -0.79 19.74 -5.66
N PRO A 102 -0.54 18.47 -6.05
CA PRO A 102 0.78 17.84 -5.99
C PRO A 102 1.73 18.26 -7.13
N TYR A 103 1.71 19.55 -7.46
CA TYR A 103 2.48 20.15 -8.54
C TYR A 103 3.08 21.47 -8.09
N ASN A 104 4.20 21.85 -8.72
CA ASN A 104 4.74 23.20 -8.60
C ASN A 104 4.01 24.19 -9.53
N ALA A 105 4.38 25.47 -9.46
CA ALA A 105 3.78 26.53 -10.28
C ALA A 105 3.94 26.34 -11.82
N TYR A 106 4.85 25.47 -12.26
CA TYR A 106 5.09 25.14 -13.66
C TYR A 106 4.34 23.87 -14.12
N GLY A 107 3.59 23.23 -13.23
CA GLY A 107 2.87 21.98 -13.51
C GLY A 107 3.75 20.72 -13.41
N ASN A 108 4.97 20.83 -12.88
CA ASN A 108 5.80 19.65 -12.63
C ASN A 108 5.30 18.94 -11.37
N GLY A 109 5.03 17.64 -11.48
CA GLY A 109 4.50 16.85 -10.38
C GLY A 109 5.55 16.57 -9.31
N TYR A 110 5.14 16.57 -8.05
CA TYR A 110 5.98 16.29 -6.88
C TYR A 110 6.42 14.82 -6.76
N GLY A 111 5.94 13.92 -7.64
CA GLY A 111 6.19 12.49 -7.55
C GLY A 111 5.16 11.79 -6.67
N GLY A 112 5.52 10.63 -6.16
CA GLY A 112 4.68 9.81 -5.30
C GLY A 112 3.37 9.35 -5.95
N GLY A 113 3.33 9.30 -7.28
CA GLY A 113 2.16 9.02 -8.10
C GLY A 113 1.42 10.25 -8.61
N ASN A 114 1.80 11.47 -8.17
CA ASN A 114 1.12 12.73 -8.49
C ASN A 114 -0.39 12.67 -8.22
N ASN A 115 -0.78 12.07 -7.10
CA ASN A 115 -2.15 11.69 -6.80
C ASN A 115 -3.06 12.87 -6.50
N ASP A 116 -3.71 13.39 -7.53
CA ASP A 116 -4.77 14.39 -7.45
C ASP A 116 -6.17 13.74 -7.56
N VAL A 117 -7.23 14.57 -7.47
CA VAL A 117 -8.62 14.13 -7.62
C VAL A 117 -8.87 13.44 -8.98
N GLN A 118 -8.17 13.84 -10.05
CA GLN A 118 -8.37 13.25 -11.38
C GLN A 118 -7.83 11.82 -11.43
N LYS A 119 -6.64 11.57 -10.87
CA LYS A 119 -6.12 10.19 -10.74
C LYS A 119 -6.98 9.35 -9.81
N ALA A 120 -7.49 9.94 -8.72
CA ALA A 120 -8.43 9.25 -7.84
C ALA A 120 -9.72 8.83 -8.56
N ILE A 121 -10.25 9.66 -9.46
CA ILE A 121 -11.38 9.31 -10.33
C ILE A 121 -11.01 8.17 -11.28
N GLN A 122 -9.85 8.21 -11.95
CA GLN A 122 -9.42 7.14 -12.85
C GLN A 122 -9.31 5.80 -12.13
N ILE A 123 -8.70 5.79 -10.95
CA ILE A 123 -8.57 4.62 -10.08
C ILE A 123 -9.94 4.13 -9.60
N GLY A 124 -10.80 5.04 -9.13
CA GLY A 124 -12.12 4.71 -8.64
C GLY A 124 -13.04 4.10 -9.71
N LYS A 125 -12.96 4.58 -10.96
CA LYS A 125 -13.69 4.00 -12.09
C LYS A 125 -13.23 2.55 -12.36
N ARG A 126 -11.92 2.29 -12.35
CA ARG A 126 -11.37 0.93 -12.54
C ARG A 126 -11.72 -0.01 -11.38
N ALA A 127 -11.70 0.49 -10.14
CA ALA A 127 -12.15 -0.26 -8.97
C ALA A 127 -13.63 -0.66 -9.10
N THR A 128 -14.50 0.32 -9.39
CA THR A 128 -15.95 0.10 -9.54
C THR A 128 -16.26 -0.86 -10.68
N ALA A 129 -15.59 -0.71 -11.84
CA ALA A 129 -15.76 -1.60 -12.99
C ALA A 129 -15.40 -3.07 -12.69
N ASN A 130 -14.52 -3.30 -11.70
CA ASN A 130 -14.15 -4.64 -11.22
C ASN A 130 -14.93 -5.05 -9.96
N GLY A 131 -15.98 -4.31 -9.57
CA GLY A 131 -16.81 -4.63 -8.41
C GLY A 131 -16.04 -4.57 -7.08
N MET A 132 -15.18 -3.56 -6.93
CA MET A 132 -14.50 -3.21 -5.70
C MET A 132 -14.91 -1.80 -5.27
N LYS A 133 -15.13 -1.60 -3.97
CA LYS A 133 -15.45 -0.28 -3.42
C LYS A 133 -14.22 0.62 -3.36
N LEU A 134 -14.43 1.93 -3.32
CA LEU A 134 -13.37 2.92 -3.10
C LEU A 134 -13.33 3.41 -1.65
N LEU A 135 -12.12 3.47 -1.08
CA LEU A 135 -11.75 4.32 0.05
C LEU A 135 -11.02 5.55 -0.53
N ALA A 136 -11.62 6.73 -0.42
CA ALA A 136 -10.97 7.99 -0.81
C ALA A 136 -10.23 8.58 0.40
N ASP A 137 -8.90 8.64 0.33
CA ASP A 137 -8.05 9.15 1.39
C ASP A 137 -7.57 10.56 1.10
N PHE A 138 -8.18 11.53 1.79
CA PHE A 138 -7.77 12.92 1.68
C PHE A 138 -6.66 13.23 2.66
N HIS A 139 -5.46 13.50 2.13
CA HIS A 139 -4.32 13.91 2.95
C HIS A 139 -4.48 15.33 3.49
N TYR A 140 -5.25 16.18 2.81
CA TYR A 140 -5.35 17.62 3.08
C TYR A 140 -3.99 18.32 3.16
N SER A 141 -3.13 17.97 2.20
CA SER A 141 -1.79 18.46 1.94
C SER A 141 -1.55 18.35 0.42
N ASP A 142 -0.59 19.11 -0.11
CA ASP A 142 -0.16 18.96 -1.50
C ASP A 142 0.83 17.80 -1.71
N PHE A 143 1.34 17.21 -0.63
CA PHE A 143 2.22 16.07 -0.70
C PHE A 143 2.05 15.15 0.52
N TRP A 144 2.94 14.16 0.69
CA TRP A 144 2.90 13.17 1.78
C TRP A 144 2.45 13.78 3.12
N ALA A 145 1.50 13.09 3.76
CA ALA A 145 1.00 13.45 5.07
C ALA A 145 1.19 12.22 5.98
N ASP A 146 2.00 12.37 7.03
CA ASP A 146 2.40 11.33 7.98
C ASP A 146 2.60 11.98 9.38
N PRO A 147 3.08 11.27 10.43
CA PRO A 147 3.23 11.86 11.75
C PRO A 147 4.13 13.11 11.82
N ALA A 148 5.14 13.21 10.94
CA ALA A 148 6.08 14.32 10.91
C ALA A 148 5.66 15.41 9.91
N LYS A 149 4.98 15.04 8.83
CA LYS A 149 4.58 15.93 7.74
C LYS A 149 3.07 16.08 7.72
N GLN A 150 2.56 17.24 8.10
CA GLN A 150 1.12 17.58 7.98
C GLN A 150 0.98 18.99 7.39
N LYS A 151 1.73 19.27 6.32
CA LYS A 151 1.85 20.61 5.76
C LYS A 151 0.53 21.06 5.16
N VAL A 152 0.18 22.32 5.40
CA VAL A 152 -1.00 22.96 4.81
C VAL A 152 -0.85 23.06 3.28
N PRO A 153 -1.88 22.75 2.48
CA PRO A 153 -1.87 22.96 1.04
C PRO A 153 -1.46 24.40 0.70
N LYS A 154 -0.71 24.59 -0.39
CA LYS A 154 -0.20 25.90 -0.84
C LYS A 154 -1.34 26.93 -0.92
N ALA A 155 -2.47 26.53 -1.48
CA ALA A 155 -3.66 27.38 -1.64
C ALA A 155 -4.29 27.85 -0.30
N TRP A 156 -3.95 27.22 0.82
CA TRP A 156 -4.54 27.49 2.14
C TRP A 156 -3.56 28.15 3.12
N ALA A 157 -2.28 28.33 2.74
CA ALA A 157 -1.20 28.71 3.65
C ALA A 157 -1.45 30.01 4.43
N ASN A 158 -2.10 30.99 3.80
CA ASN A 158 -2.35 32.32 4.38
C ASN A 158 -3.81 32.53 4.82
N LEU A 159 -4.60 31.46 4.92
CA LEU A 159 -6.00 31.56 5.31
C LEU A 159 -6.16 31.62 6.83
N SER A 160 -7.16 32.38 7.28
CA SER A 160 -7.65 32.25 8.65
C SER A 160 -8.15 30.83 8.90
N PHE A 161 -8.22 30.41 10.17
CA PHE A 161 -8.71 29.09 10.52
C PHE A 161 -10.15 28.84 10.01
N GLU A 162 -11.04 29.83 10.09
CA GLU A 162 -12.40 29.73 9.54
C GLU A 162 -12.41 29.55 8.01
N ALA A 163 -11.57 30.29 7.29
CA ALA A 163 -11.45 30.13 5.84
C ALA A 163 -10.83 28.77 5.47
N LYS A 164 -9.88 28.27 6.27
CA LYS A 164 -9.29 26.93 6.10
C LYS A 164 -10.34 25.82 6.30
N LYS A 165 -11.19 25.92 7.33
CA LYS A 165 -12.34 25.02 7.54
C LYS A 165 -13.25 24.97 6.32
N ALA A 166 -13.64 26.14 5.81
CA ALA A 166 -14.48 26.23 4.61
C ALA A 166 -13.81 25.63 3.36
N LYS A 167 -12.50 25.83 3.19
CA LYS A 167 -11.74 25.22 2.09
C LYS A 167 -11.64 23.70 2.20
N LEU A 168 -11.42 23.16 3.39
CA LEU A 168 -11.39 21.72 3.63
C LEU A 168 -12.74 21.10 3.28
N TYR A 169 -13.84 21.60 3.87
CA TYR A 169 -15.20 21.17 3.54
C TYR A 169 -15.47 21.23 2.03
N GLY A 170 -15.16 22.37 1.40
CA GLY A 170 -15.40 22.57 -0.03
C GLY A 170 -14.61 21.60 -0.90
N PHE A 171 -13.33 21.37 -0.59
CA PHE A 171 -12.49 20.43 -1.31
C PHE A 171 -13.00 18.99 -1.20
N THR A 172 -13.34 18.53 0.01
CA THR A 172 -13.93 17.19 0.21
C THR A 172 -15.25 17.07 -0.54
N LYS A 173 -16.14 18.05 -0.42
CA LYS A 173 -17.47 18.03 -1.04
C LYS A 173 -17.39 17.96 -2.56
N GLN A 174 -16.58 18.83 -3.16
CA GLN A 174 -16.44 18.92 -4.62
C GLN A 174 -15.78 17.66 -5.20
N SER A 175 -14.76 17.13 -4.51
CA SER A 175 -14.06 15.92 -4.93
C SER A 175 -14.99 14.70 -4.91
N LEU A 176 -15.74 14.51 -3.82
CA LEU A 176 -16.70 13.41 -3.72
C LEU A 176 -17.83 13.55 -4.73
N GLN A 177 -18.36 14.75 -4.95
CA GLN A 177 -19.36 14.98 -6.00
C GLN A 177 -18.82 14.67 -7.40
N ALA A 178 -17.54 14.97 -7.68
CA ALA A 178 -16.92 14.61 -8.95
C ALA A 178 -16.83 13.10 -9.11
N MET A 179 -16.43 12.37 -8.08
CA MET A 179 -16.39 10.90 -8.11
C MET A 179 -17.78 10.27 -8.26
N VAL A 180 -18.79 10.78 -7.55
CA VAL A 180 -20.18 10.30 -7.65
C VAL A 180 -20.74 10.52 -9.05
N ARG A 181 -20.45 11.67 -9.69
CA ARG A 181 -20.87 11.94 -11.09
C ARG A 181 -20.31 10.93 -12.09
N GLU A 182 -19.13 10.37 -11.79
CA GLU A 182 -18.48 9.34 -12.61
C GLU A 182 -18.96 7.91 -12.26
N GLY A 183 -19.95 7.77 -11.38
CA GLY A 183 -20.55 6.50 -11.01
C GLY A 183 -19.69 5.62 -10.11
N ILE A 184 -18.72 6.21 -9.39
CA ILE A 184 -17.80 5.47 -8.52
C ILE A 184 -18.51 5.00 -7.25
N ASP A 185 -18.37 3.71 -6.90
CA ASP A 185 -18.88 3.13 -5.65
C ASP A 185 -17.95 3.47 -4.47
N ILE A 186 -18.14 4.66 -3.91
CA ILE A 186 -17.43 5.12 -2.73
C ILE A 186 -18.06 4.47 -1.50
N GLY A 187 -17.31 3.61 -0.81
CA GLY A 187 -17.78 2.97 0.41
C GLY A 187 -17.23 3.58 1.69
N MET A 188 -16.10 4.28 1.61
CA MET A 188 -15.46 4.93 2.76
C MET A 188 -14.67 6.17 2.34
N VAL A 189 -14.58 7.16 3.24
CA VAL A 189 -13.73 8.33 3.09
C VAL A 189 -12.87 8.47 4.34
N GLN A 190 -11.57 8.63 4.13
CA GLN A 190 -10.61 8.92 5.19
C GLN A 190 -10.35 10.44 5.24
N VAL A 191 -10.59 11.02 6.41
CA VAL A 191 -10.45 12.46 6.65
C VAL A 191 -9.10 12.72 7.34
N GLY A 192 -8.06 12.85 6.53
CA GLY A 192 -6.67 13.01 6.97
C GLY A 192 -5.94 11.66 7.04
N ASN A 193 -4.65 11.68 6.69
CA ASN A 193 -3.77 10.52 6.75
C ASN A 193 -2.81 10.61 7.94
N GLU A 194 -2.75 9.56 8.77
CA GLU A 194 -1.86 9.42 9.93
C GLU A 194 -1.77 10.69 10.82
N THR A 195 -2.92 11.31 11.08
CA THR A 195 -3.10 12.60 11.76
C THR A 195 -2.86 12.54 13.27
N THR A 196 -1.78 11.87 13.67
CA THR A 196 -1.42 11.57 15.06
C THR A 196 -1.04 12.83 15.85
N GLY A 197 -0.60 13.89 15.17
CA GLY A 197 -0.24 15.16 15.81
C GLY A 197 -0.70 16.42 15.07
N ALA A 198 -1.18 16.32 13.83
CA ALA A 198 -1.63 17.47 13.05
C ALA A 198 -2.49 17.05 11.85
N ILE A 199 -3.17 18.04 11.25
CA ILE A 199 -3.84 17.95 9.94
C ILE A 199 -3.85 19.34 9.29
N ALA A 200 -3.50 19.45 8.00
CA ALA A 200 -3.52 20.71 7.23
C ALA A 200 -2.82 21.90 7.94
N GLY A 201 -1.69 21.62 8.58
CA GLY A 201 -0.85 22.56 9.32
C GLY A 201 -1.35 22.93 10.72
N GLU A 202 -2.48 22.41 11.18
CA GLU A 202 -2.98 22.64 12.54
C GLU A 202 -2.57 21.50 13.48
N THR A 203 -2.00 21.86 14.63
CA THR A 203 -1.54 20.93 15.70
C THR A 203 -2.41 20.99 16.96
N ASP A 204 -3.28 21.99 17.08
CA ASP A 204 -4.20 22.10 18.22
C ASP A 204 -5.39 21.14 18.05
N TRP A 205 -5.55 20.20 18.98
CA TRP A 205 -6.57 19.14 18.87
C TRP A 205 -8.00 19.67 18.77
N LYS A 206 -8.34 20.85 19.31
CA LYS A 206 -9.68 21.43 19.14
C LYS A 206 -9.88 21.92 17.71
N LYS A 207 -8.87 22.54 17.11
CA LYS A 207 -8.88 22.93 15.69
C LYS A 207 -8.86 21.73 14.75
N MET A 208 -8.02 20.73 15.02
CA MET A 208 -8.00 19.47 14.27
C MET A 208 -9.38 18.81 14.30
N SER A 209 -10.02 18.75 15.47
CA SER A 209 -11.37 18.18 15.63
C SER A 209 -12.43 18.93 14.81
N GLN A 210 -12.33 20.26 14.72
CA GLN A 210 -13.21 21.03 13.83
C GLN A 210 -12.93 20.72 12.36
N LEU A 211 -11.67 20.59 11.94
CA LEU A 211 -11.32 20.19 10.57
C LEU A 211 -11.82 18.77 10.23
N PHE A 212 -11.69 17.82 11.15
CA PHE A 212 -12.26 16.47 11.00
C PHE A 212 -13.78 16.53 10.79
N ASN A 213 -14.48 17.36 11.58
CA ASN A 213 -15.92 17.55 11.44
C ASN A 213 -16.32 18.22 10.12
N GLU A 214 -15.51 19.12 9.58
CA GLU A 214 -15.77 19.71 8.26
C GLU A 214 -15.65 18.69 7.12
N GLY A 215 -14.60 17.84 7.17
CA GLY A 215 -14.46 16.73 6.23
C GLY A 215 -15.60 15.72 6.37
N SER A 216 -15.93 15.34 7.60
CA SER A 216 -17.06 14.45 7.90
C SER A 216 -18.39 15.01 7.40
N ARG A 217 -18.67 16.30 7.66
CA ARG A 217 -19.87 16.99 7.19
C ARG A 217 -20.01 16.90 5.66
N ALA A 218 -18.93 17.14 4.92
CA ALA A 218 -18.94 17.01 3.47
C ALA A 218 -19.26 15.59 3.01
N VAL A 219 -18.76 14.56 3.71
CA VAL A 219 -19.09 13.14 3.44
C VAL A 219 -20.56 12.87 3.72
N ARG A 220 -21.06 13.22 4.91
CA ARG A 220 -22.46 12.99 5.32
C ARG A 220 -23.47 13.63 4.39
N GLU A 221 -23.20 14.85 3.93
CA GLU A 221 -24.06 15.56 2.98
C GLU A 221 -23.98 15.01 1.56
N THR A 222 -22.96 14.18 1.25
CA THR A 222 -22.82 13.56 -0.07
C THR A 222 -23.56 12.24 -0.12
N ASN A 223 -23.32 11.36 0.85
CA ASN A 223 -24.08 10.15 1.04
C ASN A 223 -23.87 9.66 2.49
N ARG A 224 -24.96 9.41 3.22
CA ARG A 224 -24.91 8.99 4.62
C ARG A 224 -24.45 7.53 4.80
N ASP A 225 -24.49 6.73 3.74
CA ASP A 225 -24.02 5.33 3.76
C ASP A 225 -22.49 5.23 3.65
N ILE A 226 -21.81 6.31 3.26
CA ILE A 226 -20.34 6.36 3.21
C ILE A 226 -19.80 6.43 4.64
N LEU A 227 -18.92 5.49 4.98
CA LEU A 227 -18.22 5.48 6.26
C LEU A 227 -17.17 6.60 6.32
N VAL A 228 -17.14 7.33 7.43
CA VAL A 228 -16.10 8.33 7.73
C VAL A 228 -15.04 7.69 8.61
N ALA A 229 -13.81 7.62 8.12
CA ALA A 229 -12.65 7.11 8.83
C ALA A 229 -11.69 8.22 9.24
N LEU A 230 -11.10 8.10 10.42
CA LEU A 230 -9.95 8.89 10.87
C LEU A 230 -8.75 7.96 11.04
N HIS A 231 -7.60 8.37 10.50
CA HIS A 231 -6.42 7.53 10.41
C HIS A 231 -5.29 8.03 11.32
N PHE A 232 -4.75 7.10 12.11
CA PHE A 232 -3.65 7.31 13.05
C PHE A 232 -2.60 6.19 12.91
N THR A 233 -1.45 6.35 13.56
CA THR A 233 -0.37 5.36 13.52
C THR A 233 0.39 5.29 14.84
N ASN A 234 1.42 4.46 14.88
CA ASN A 234 2.19 4.06 16.06
C ASN A 234 1.33 3.48 17.20
N PRO A 235 0.58 2.40 16.95
CA PRO A 235 -0.24 1.74 17.98
C PRO A 235 0.59 1.20 19.16
N GLU A 236 1.90 1.03 19.01
CA GLU A 236 2.84 0.59 20.05
C GLU A 236 3.09 1.62 21.15
N THR A 237 2.79 2.90 20.91
CA THR A 237 3.00 3.93 21.92
C THR A 237 1.97 3.79 23.04
N PRO A 238 2.39 3.54 24.30
CA PRO A 238 1.47 3.34 25.41
C PRO A 238 0.49 4.50 25.57
N GLY A 239 -0.81 4.19 25.62
CA GLY A 239 -1.88 5.16 25.87
C GLY A 239 -2.22 6.12 24.70
N ARG A 240 -1.51 6.04 23.56
CA ARG A 240 -1.74 6.95 22.42
C ARG A 240 -3.16 6.86 21.89
N TYR A 241 -3.63 5.66 21.55
CA TYR A 241 -4.95 5.49 20.93
C TYR A 241 -6.10 5.77 21.91
N SER A 242 -5.93 5.44 23.18
CA SER A 242 -6.91 5.83 24.21
C SER A 242 -7.01 7.35 24.34
N TYR A 243 -5.87 8.06 24.37
CA TYR A 243 -5.85 9.53 24.46
C TYR A 243 -6.50 10.18 23.24
N ILE A 244 -6.17 9.71 22.03
CA ILE A 244 -6.74 10.23 20.78
C ILE A 244 -8.25 9.99 20.76
N ALA A 245 -8.70 8.75 21.00
CA ALA A 245 -10.13 8.41 20.97
C ALA A 245 -10.93 9.18 22.02
N GLU A 246 -10.37 9.36 23.23
CA GLU A 246 -10.97 10.20 24.27
C GLU A 246 -11.10 11.66 23.83
N THR A 247 -10.06 12.20 23.21
CA THR A 247 -10.02 13.58 22.71
C THR A 247 -11.06 13.81 21.60
N LEU A 248 -11.15 12.90 20.64
CA LEU A 248 -12.16 12.93 19.57
C LEU A 248 -13.57 12.90 20.15
N ASN A 249 -13.83 12.06 21.14
CA ASN A 249 -15.12 11.96 21.82
C ASN A 249 -15.45 13.26 22.59
N LYS A 250 -14.50 13.80 23.38
CA LYS A 250 -14.67 15.07 24.11
C LYS A 250 -14.99 16.24 23.18
N ASN A 251 -14.34 16.28 22.02
CA ASN A 251 -14.55 17.32 21.01
C ASN A 251 -15.73 17.03 20.07
N LYS A 252 -16.47 15.94 20.29
CA LYS A 252 -17.66 15.54 19.51
C LYS A 252 -17.37 15.42 18.02
N VAL A 253 -16.29 14.73 17.67
CA VAL A 253 -15.97 14.44 16.26
C VAL A 253 -16.89 13.35 15.73
N ASP A 254 -17.60 13.63 14.62
CA ASP A 254 -18.45 12.67 13.92
C ASP A 254 -17.60 11.81 12.97
N TYR A 255 -17.41 10.55 13.33
CA TYR A 255 -16.74 9.54 12.51
C TYR A 255 -17.21 8.14 12.89
N ASP A 256 -17.07 7.20 11.95
CA ASP A 256 -17.51 5.81 12.12
C ASP A 256 -16.36 4.86 12.44
N VAL A 257 -15.20 5.09 11.81
CA VAL A 257 -14.07 4.15 11.81
C VAL A 257 -12.81 4.80 12.40
N PHE A 258 -12.25 4.20 13.45
CA PHE A 258 -10.90 4.51 13.92
C PHE A 258 -9.90 3.59 13.19
N ALA A 259 -9.13 4.16 12.27
CA ALA A 259 -8.19 3.42 11.44
C ALA A 259 -6.76 3.57 11.96
N SER A 260 -5.98 2.50 11.81
CA SER A 260 -4.56 2.44 12.20
C SER A 260 -3.70 2.02 11.01
N SER A 261 -2.54 2.63 10.83
CA SER A 261 -1.43 1.97 10.15
C SER A 261 -0.87 0.85 11.03
N TYR A 262 -0.33 -0.20 10.42
CA TYR A 262 0.41 -1.25 11.10
C TYR A 262 1.50 -1.81 10.19
N TYR A 263 2.74 -1.37 10.43
CA TYR A 263 3.93 -1.91 9.80
C TYR A 263 4.71 -2.69 10.88
N PRO A 264 4.86 -4.02 10.74
CA PRO A 264 5.46 -4.85 11.80
C PRO A 264 6.93 -4.50 12.09
N PHE A 265 7.58 -3.73 11.20
CA PHE A 265 8.94 -3.23 11.36
C PHE A 265 9.11 -2.38 12.62
N TRP A 266 8.09 -1.60 12.98
CA TRP A 266 8.16 -0.57 14.04
C TRP A 266 6.96 -0.59 14.98
N HIS A 267 5.78 -1.05 14.55
CA HIS A 267 4.51 -0.80 15.24
C HIS A 267 4.15 -1.81 16.34
N GLY A 268 5.17 -2.46 16.90
CA GLY A 268 5.01 -3.42 17.99
C GLY A 268 4.23 -4.68 17.60
N THR A 269 3.67 -5.36 18.59
CA THR A 269 3.08 -6.69 18.41
C THR A 269 1.63 -6.64 17.91
N LEU A 270 1.23 -7.69 17.17
CA LEU A 270 -0.16 -7.88 16.75
C LEU A 270 -1.14 -8.04 17.93
N HIS A 271 -0.65 -8.56 19.07
CA HIS A 271 -1.43 -8.62 20.30
C HIS A 271 -1.76 -7.20 20.79
N ASN A 272 -0.76 -6.31 20.82
CA ASN A 272 -0.97 -4.90 21.15
C ASN A 272 -1.95 -4.25 20.17
N LEU A 273 -1.75 -4.41 18.85
CA LEU A 273 -2.66 -3.88 17.83
C LEU A 273 -4.12 -4.29 18.08
N SER A 274 -4.36 -5.59 18.28
CA SER A 274 -5.70 -6.13 18.55
C SER A 274 -6.30 -5.50 19.81
N SER A 275 -5.48 -5.38 20.86
CA SER A 275 -5.88 -4.84 22.17
C SER A 275 -6.26 -3.36 22.08
N VAL A 276 -5.42 -2.51 21.50
CA VAL A 276 -5.66 -1.06 21.44
C VAL A 276 -6.84 -0.71 20.53
N LEU A 277 -7.00 -1.42 19.40
CA LEU A 277 -8.16 -1.24 18.54
C LEU A 277 -9.45 -1.71 19.22
N LYS A 278 -9.42 -2.87 19.89
CA LYS A 278 -10.57 -3.37 20.63
C LYS A 278 -10.98 -2.41 21.77
N ALA A 279 -10.01 -1.82 22.47
CA ALA A 279 -10.31 -0.85 23.52
C ALA A 279 -11.04 0.39 22.97
N VAL A 280 -10.63 0.91 21.81
CA VAL A 280 -11.34 2.02 21.14
C VAL A 280 -12.76 1.61 20.74
N ALA A 281 -12.91 0.42 20.15
CA ALA A 281 -14.19 -0.11 19.72
C ALA A 281 -15.17 -0.27 20.90
N ASP A 282 -14.74 -0.95 21.96
CA ASP A 282 -15.58 -1.24 23.13
C ASP A 282 -15.95 0.03 23.90
N THR A 283 -15.03 1.00 24.01
CA THR A 283 -15.25 2.24 24.79
C THR A 283 -16.13 3.26 24.06
N TYR A 284 -15.92 3.43 22.75
CA TYR A 284 -16.53 4.53 21.98
C TYR A 284 -17.53 4.05 20.92
N GLY A 285 -17.79 2.74 20.84
CA GLY A 285 -18.72 2.15 19.87
C GLY A 285 -18.29 2.35 18.41
N LYS A 286 -16.99 2.50 18.16
CA LYS A 286 -16.45 2.75 16.82
C LYS A 286 -16.10 1.46 16.11
N LYS A 287 -16.19 1.49 14.79
CA LYS A 287 -15.57 0.48 13.94
C LYS A 287 -14.05 0.69 13.94
N VAL A 288 -13.29 -0.36 13.67
CA VAL A 288 -11.82 -0.31 13.61
C VAL A 288 -11.30 -1.06 12.39
N MET A 289 -10.18 -0.61 11.85
CA MET A 289 -9.52 -1.27 10.73
C MET A 289 -8.03 -0.95 10.69
N VAL A 290 -7.30 -1.70 9.87
CA VAL A 290 -5.93 -1.32 9.47
C VAL A 290 -6.00 -0.67 8.09
N ALA A 291 -5.67 0.63 8.00
CA ALA A 291 -5.68 1.40 6.75
C ALA A 291 -4.40 1.20 5.92
N GLU A 292 -3.30 0.81 6.56
CA GLU A 292 -2.04 0.53 5.88
C GLU A 292 -1.29 -0.62 6.56
N THR A 293 -0.80 -1.55 5.76
CA THR A 293 0.16 -2.58 6.18
C THR A 293 0.91 -3.10 4.96
N SER A 294 2.11 -3.61 5.17
CA SER A 294 2.91 -4.27 4.12
C SER A 294 3.95 -5.18 4.74
N TYR A 295 4.60 -5.99 3.91
CA TYR A 295 5.78 -6.77 4.33
C TYR A 295 6.71 -7.08 3.16
N THR A 296 7.99 -7.30 3.46
CA THR A 296 9.03 -7.58 2.47
C THR A 296 8.97 -9.03 1.99
N TYR A 297 8.86 -9.24 0.68
CA TYR A 297 8.98 -10.58 0.08
C TYR A 297 10.41 -10.92 -0.33
N THR A 298 11.26 -9.90 -0.50
CA THR A 298 12.68 -10.01 -0.83
C THR A 298 13.48 -8.91 -0.15
N ALA A 299 14.78 -9.13 0.03
CA ALA A 299 15.72 -8.10 0.51
C ALA A 299 16.34 -7.31 -0.64
N GLU A 300 16.13 -7.74 -1.89
CA GLU A 300 16.66 -7.07 -3.06
C GLU A 300 15.94 -5.75 -3.33
N ASP A 301 16.71 -4.73 -3.71
CA ASP A 301 16.22 -3.53 -4.38
C ASP A 301 16.18 -3.78 -5.89
N GLY A 302 15.00 -3.53 -6.48
CA GLY A 302 14.72 -3.74 -7.90
C GLY A 302 15.02 -2.54 -8.80
N ASP A 303 14.99 -1.31 -8.30
CA ASP A 303 14.95 -0.09 -9.11
C ASP A 303 16.17 0.84 -8.95
N GLY A 304 17.01 0.60 -7.94
CA GLY A 304 18.23 1.35 -7.66
C GLY A 304 18.04 2.51 -6.69
N HIS A 305 16.83 2.72 -6.18
CA HIS A 305 16.52 3.59 -5.05
C HIS A 305 16.38 2.75 -3.77
N GLU A 306 16.87 3.27 -2.64
CA GLU A 306 16.97 2.47 -1.43
C GLU A 306 15.59 2.15 -0.84
N ASN A 307 15.29 0.86 -0.70
CA ASN A 307 14.06 0.40 -0.05
C ASN A 307 13.99 0.73 1.45
N THR A 308 12.77 0.93 1.95
CA THR A 308 12.48 1.28 3.35
C THR A 308 12.81 0.14 4.33
N ALA A 309 12.56 -1.09 3.91
CA ALA A 309 12.77 -2.32 4.66
C ALA A 309 13.24 -3.40 3.68
N PRO A 310 13.94 -4.46 4.13
CA PRO A 310 14.40 -4.68 5.50
C PRO A 310 15.69 -3.89 5.81
N LYS A 311 15.82 -3.38 7.04
CA LYS A 311 17.02 -2.70 7.55
C LYS A 311 17.40 -3.21 8.93
N SER A 312 18.68 -3.06 9.28
CA SER A 312 19.17 -3.33 10.65
C SER A 312 18.41 -2.48 11.68
N GLY A 313 18.06 -3.07 12.82
CA GLY A 313 17.28 -2.43 13.87
C GLY A 313 15.76 -2.51 13.71
N GLN A 314 15.24 -2.95 12.56
CA GLN A 314 13.81 -3.23 12.38
C GLN A 314 13.41 -4.57 12.98
N THR A 315 12.16 -4.68 13.43
CA THR A 315 11.59 -5.97 13.84
C THR A 315 11.13 -6.74 12.60
N LEU A 316 11.66 -7.94 12.40
CA LEU A 316 11.31 -8.81 11.26
C LEU A 316 10.71 -10.12 11.80
N PRO A 317 9.41 -10.14 12.15
CA PRO A 317 8.79 -11.30 12.80
C PRO A 317 8.57 -12.49 11.85
N TYR A 318 8.73 -12.29 10.54
CA TYR A 318 8.60 -13.33 9.52
C TYR A 318 9.85 -13.35 8.64
N PRO A 319 10.17 -14.49 7.99
CA PRO A 319 11.28 -14.54 7.05
C PRO A 319 11.00 -13.63 5.84
N ILE A 320 12.02 -12.91 5.36
CA ILE A 320 11.96 -12.11 4.13
C ILE A 320 11.79 -13.07 2.94
N SER A 321 10.55 -13.28 2.53
CA SER A 321 10.13 -14.28 1.54
C SER A 321 8.68 -14.06 1.15
N VAL A 322 8.25 -14.57 -0.01
CA VAL A 322 6.83 -14.59 -0.42
C VAL A 322 5.94 -15.22 0.66
N GLN A 323 6.37 -16.32 1.29
CA GLN A 323 5.61 -16.98 2.35
C GLN A 323 5.54 -16.14 3.63
N GLY A 324 6.64 -15.51 4.03
CA GLY A 324 6.67 -14.63 5.20
C GLY A 324 5.82 -13.38 5.01
N GLN A 325 5.81 -12.81 3.80
CA GLN A 325 4.91 -11.72 3.43
C GLN A 325 3.44 -12.14 3.55
N ALA A 326 3.06 -13.32 3.03
CA ALA A 326 1.69 -13.81 3.19
C ALA A 326 1.33 -14.06 4.66
N ASN A 327 2.25 -14.58 5.47
CA ASN A 327 2.04 -14.77 6.91
C ASN A 327 1.78 -13.44 7.63
N ALA A 328 2.57 -12.41 7.33
CA ALA A 328 2.41 -11.08 7.89
C ALA A 328 1.02 -10.50 7.58
N VAL A 329 0.61 -10.52 6.31
CA VAL A 329 -0.70 -10.01 5.88
C VAL A 329 -1.84 -10.79 6.54
N ARG A 330 -1.76 -12.12 6.53
CA ARG A 330 -2.76 -13.00 7.16
C ARG A 330 -2.90 -12.69 8.65
N ASP A 331 -1.79 -12.49 9.35
CA ASP A 331 -1.79 -12.29 10.80
C ASP A 331 -2.30 -10.89 11.20
N VAL A 332 -2.12 -9.87 10.36
CA VAL A 332 -2.81 -8.57 10.52
C VAL A 332 -4.32 -8.72 10.33
N MET A 333 -4.77 -9.49 9.34
CA MET A 333 -6.21 -9.79 9.18
C MET A 333 -6.76 -10.53 10.41
N ASP A 334 -6.01 -11.48 10.96
CA ASP A 334 -6.36 -12.22 12.18
C ASP A 334 -6.42 -11.29 13.41
N ALA A 335 -5.49 -10.35 13.54
CA ALA A 335 -5.49 -9.34 14.60
C ALA A 335 -6.73 -8.43 14.54
N VAL A 336 -7.10 -7.94 13.36
CA VAL A 336 -8.31 -7.11 13.20
C VAL A 336 -9.57 -7.93 13.44
N ALA A 337 -9.64 -9.17 12.92
CA ALA A 337 -10.80 -10.05 13.14
C ALA A 337 -11.04 -10.34 14.64
N LYS A 338 -9.99 -10.42 15.46
CA LYS A 338 -10.10 -10.59 16.93
C LYS A 338 -10.75 -9.40 17.66
N THR A 339 -10.91 -8.26 17.01
CA THR A 339 -11.67 -7.13 17.58
C THR A 339 -13.19 -7.36 17.51
N GLY A 340 -13.65 -8.47 16.92
CA GLY A 340 -15.05 -8.83 16.80
C GLY A 340 -15.74 -8.11 15.64
N THR A 341 -17.04 -7.83 15.77
CA THR A 341 -17.84 -7.20 14.71
C THR A 341 -17.44 -5.74 14.41
N ALA A 342 -16.66 -5.11 15.29
CA ALA A 342 -16.11 -3.78 15.06
C ALA A 342 -14.96 -3.78 14.04
N GLY A 343 -14.23 -4.88 13.92
CA GLY A 343 -13.11 -5.04 12.99
C GLY A 343 -13.57 -5.18 11.55
N LEU A 344 -13.44 -4.11 10.76
CA LEU A 344 -13.94 -4.09 9.39
C LEU A 344 -13.01 -4.79 8.41
N GLY A 345 -11.70 -4.60 8.56
CA GLY A 345 -10.75 -5.20 7.65
C GLY A 345 -9.38 -4.56 7.61
N VAL A 346 -8.67 -4.83 6.52
CA VAL A 346 -7.26 -4.47 6.31
C VAL A 346 -7.07 -3.96 4.89
N PHE A 347 -6.23 -2.93 4.74
CA PHE A 347 -5.73 -2.45 3.47
C PHE A 347 -4.22 -2.69 3.37
N TYR A 348 -3.78 -3.39 2.33
CA TYR A 348 -2.37 -3.51 2.00
C TYR A 348 -1.90 -2.25 1.28
N TRP A 349 -0.85 -1.61 1.76
CA TRP A 349 -0.34 -0.38 1.17
C TRP A 349 0.65 -0.68 0.04
N GLU A 350 0.36 -0.14 -1.16
CA GLU A 350 1.22 -0.18 -2.35
C GLU A 350 1.72 -1.59 -2.73
N PRO A 351 0.82 -2.57 -2.98
CA PRO A 351 1.23 -3.93 -3.37
C PRO A 351 1.77 -3.99 -4.80
N ALA A 352 1.86 -2.87 -5.51
CA ALA A 352 2.18 -2.84 -6.94
C ALA A 352 3.14 -1.72 -7.32
N TRP A 353 3.81 -1.10 -6.34
CA TRP A 353 4.80 -0.05 -6.61
C TRP A 353 6.15 -0.63 -7.03
N ILE A 354 6.13 -1.32 -8.17
CA ILE A 354 7.26 -2.05 -8.72
C ILE A 354 8.22 -1.11 -9.50
N PRO A 355 9.45 -1.56 -9.81
CA PRO A 355 10.42 -0.78 -10.56
C PRO A 355 9.93 -0.35 -11.94
N VAL A 356 10.32 0.86 -12.39
CA VAL A 356 10.14 1.30 -13.79
C VAL A 356 11.19 0.70 -14.74
N GLY A 357 12.26 0.14 -14.17
CA GLY A 357 13.39 -0.47 -14.86
C GLY A 357 14.38 -1.05 -13.86
N PRO A 358 15.32 -1.89 -14.29
CA PRO A 358 16.25 -2.55 -13.39
C PRO A 358 17.22 -1.54 -12.74
N LYS A 359 17.67 -1.80 -11.52
CA LYS A 359 18.65 -0.96 -10.80
C LYS A 359 19.93 -0.63 -11.56
N THR A 360 20.35 -1.47 -12.50
CA THR A 360 21.52 -1.23 -13.37
C THR A 360 21.29 -0.07 -14.37
N GLN A 361 20.05 0.41 -14.52
CA GLN A 361 19.66 1.53 -15.36
C GLN A 361 19.23 2.76 -14.54
N LEU A 362 19.81 2.96 -13.34
CA LEU A 362 19.42 4.02 -12.41
C LEU A 362 19.24 5.41 -13.04
N GLU A 363 20.16 5.87 -13.89
CA GLU A 363 20.05 7.21 -14.51
C GLU A 363 18.86 7.32 -15.48
N LYS A 364 18.51 6.23 -16.16
CA LYS A 364 17.29 6.15 -16.97
C LYS A 364 16.06 6.14 -16.07
N ASN A 365 16.09 5.38 -14.97
CA ASN A 365 15.00 5.33 -14.01
C ASN A 365 14.73 6.71 -13.40
N LYS A 366 15.77 7.46 -13.00
CA LYS A 366 15.66 8.84 -12.52
C LYS A 366 14.93 9.76 -13.50
N THR A 367 15.25 9.66 -14.80
CA THR A 367 14.57 10.44 -15.84
C THR A 367 13.07 10.11 -15.89
N ILE A 368 12.71 8.84 -15.78
CA ILE A 368 11.32 8.37 -15.76
C ILE A 368 10.60 8.87 -14.49
N TRP A 369 11.22 8.73 -13.31
CA TRP A 369 10.66 9.18 -12.04
C TRP A 369 10.38 10.68 -12.03
N GLU A 370 11.33 11.50 -12.50
CA GLU A 370 11.16 12.95 -12.63
C GLU A 370 10.04 13.32 -13.61
N THR A 371 9.92 12.61 -14.73
CA THR A 371 8.97 12.94 -15.80
C THR A 371 7.53 12.59 -15.41
N TYR A 372 7.31 11.39 -14.90
CA TYR A 372 5.96 10.86 -14.65
C TYR A 372 5.55 10.89 -13.17
N GLY A 373 6.50 11.18 -12.28
CA GLY A 373 6.30 11.12 -10.84
C GLY A 373 6.03 9.73 -10.32
N SER A 374 6.59 8.70 -10.96
CA SER A 374 6.34 7.29 -10.63
C SER A 374 7.26 6.72 -9.54
N GLY A 375 8.23 7.50 -9.06
CA GLY A 375 8.95 7.23 -7.82
C GLY A 375 8.28 7.91 -6.63
N TRP A 376 8.82 7.76 -5.40
CA TRP A 376 8.18 8.24 -4.18
C TRP A 376 8.11 9.77 -4.09
N ALA A 377 9.06 10.46 -4.72
CA ALA A 377 9.12 11.90 -4.86
C ALA A 377 9.98 12.30 -6.08
N SER A 378 9.76 13.50 -6.62
CA SER A 378 10.61 14.14 -7.62
C SER A 378 11.36 15.33 -7.02
N SER A 379 12.40 15.80 -7.70
CA SER A 379 13.14 17.00 -7.31
C SER A 379 12.24 18.24 -7.17
N TYR A 380 11.14 18.29 -7.94
CA TYR A 380 10.18 19.40 -7.92
C TYR A 380 9.44 19.54 -6.58
N ALA A 381 9.40 18.50 -5.75
CA ALA A 381 8.80 18.54 -4.42
C ALA A 381 9.60 19.39 -3.40
N ALA A 382 10.85 19.74 -3.72
CA ALA A 382 11.74 20.48 -2.82
C ALA A 382 11.17 21.84 -2.36
N GLU A 383 10.33 22.49 -3.15
CA GLU A 383 9.67 23.74 -2.74
C GLU A 383 8.66 23.54 -1.60
N TYR A 384 8.05 22.35 -1.53
CA TYR A 384 7.01 22.04 -0.56
C TYR A 384 7.58 21.26 0.63
N ASP A 385 8.52 20.36 0.40
CA ASP A 385 9.19 19.56 1.42
C ASP A 385 10.72 19.54 1.19
N PRO A 386 11.44 20.63 1.54
CA PRO A 386 12.88 20.73 1.31
C PRO A 386 13.71 19.83 2.24
N GLU A 387 13.15 19.39 3.37
CA GLU A 387 13.91 18.68 4.39
C GLU A 387 14.05 17.19 4.12
N ASP A 388 13.03 16.60 3.51
CA ASP A 388 12.98 15.18 3.18
C ASP A 388 12.98 14.97 1.66
N ALA A 389 11.85 15.22 0.98
CA ALA A 389 11.75 15.04 -0.47
C ALA A 389 12.80 15.84 -1.26
N GLY A 390 13.12 17.07 -0.84
CA GLY A 390 14.12 17.90 -1.50
C GLY A 390 15.55 17.34 -1.47
N LYS A 391 15.84 16.36 -0.60
CA LYS A 391 17.15 15.72 -0.47
C LYS A 391 17.13 14.26 -0.91
N TRP A 392 16.01 13.58 -0.72
CA TRP A 392 15.89 12.13 -0.85
C TRP A 392 14.98 11.66 -1.99
N TYR A 393 14.51 12.57 -2.86
CA TYR A 393 13.68 12.20 -4.01
C TYR A 393 14.30 11.08 -4.86
N GLY A 394 13.45 10.27 -5.49
CA GLY A 394 13.90 9.09 -6.22
C GLY A 394 12.78 8.11 -6.52
N GLY A 395 13.14 6.84 -6.65
CA GLY A 395 12.30 5.72 -7.11
C GLY A 395 11.32 5.20 -6.09
N SER A 396 10.85 3.97 -6.29
CA SER A 396 10.08 3.26 -5.27
C SER A 396 10.98 3.00 -4.07
N ALA A 397 10.42 3.09 -2.87
CA ALA A 397 11.08 2.66 -1.64
C ALA A 397 10.42 1.40 -1.05
N VAL A 398 9.55 0.74 -1.83
CA VAL A 398 8.76 -0.42 -1.43
C VAL A 398 8.55 -1.44 -2.56
N ASP A 399 9.36 -1.44 -3.62
CA ASP A 399 9.24 -2.44 -4.70
C ASP A 399 9.36 -3.87 -4.15
N ASN A 400 10.22 -4.08 -3.16
CA ASN A 400 10.42 -5.35 -2.50
C ASN A 400 9.33 -5.74 -1.49
N GLN A 401 8.31 -4.90 -1.34
CA GLN A 401 7.10 -5.13 -0.57
C GLN A 401 5.86 -5.29 -1.46
N ALA A 402 6.01 -5.27 -2.79
CA ALA A 402 4.91 -5.56 -3.68
C ALA A 402 4.38 -7.00 -3.53
N LEU A 403 3.14 -7.22 -3.96
CA LEU A 403 2.54 -8.55 -4.21
C LEU A 403 2.69 -8.96 -5.69
N PHE A 404 3.52 -8.24 -6.43
CA PHE A 404 3.96 -8.50 -7.78
C PHE A 404 5.49 -8.51 -7.79
N ASP A 405 6.09 -9.31 -8.66
CA ASP A 405 7.54 -9.26 -8.86
C ASP A 405 7.96 -7.98 -9.59
N PHE A 406 9.27 -7.77 -9.71
CA PHE A 406 9.82 -6.58 -10.37
C PHE A 406 9.42 -6.44 -11.85
N ASN A 407 8.87 -7.48 -12.48
CA ASN A 407 8.42 -7.49 -13.87
C ASN A 407 6.88 -7.44 -14.00
N GLY A 408 6.15 -7.24 -12.90
CA GLY A 408 4.70 -7.11 -12.90
C GLY A 408 3.92 -8.42 -12.93
N HIS A 409 4.56 -9.57 -12.65
CA HIS A 409 3.86 -10.84 -12.47
C HIS A 409 3.37 -10.99 -11.02
N PRO A 410 2.13 -11.45 -10.78
CA PRO A 410 1.61 -11.58 -9.42
C PRO A 410 2.39 -12.64 -8.66
N LEU A 411 2.87 -12.30 -7.46
CA LEU A 411 3.48 -13.24 -6.55
C LEU A 411 2.41 -14.18 -5.96
N PRO A 412 2.78 -15.40 -5.55
CA PRO A 412 1.85 -16.31 -4.88
C PRO A 412 1.18 -15.70 -3.66
N SER A 413 1.89 -14.85 -2.90
CA SER A 413 1.40 -14.13 -1.72
C SER A 413 0.16 -13.29 -1.98
N LEU A 414 -0.09 -12.85 -3.23
CA LEU A 414 -1.32 -12.16 -3.61
C LEU A 414 -2.59 -12.97 -3.28
N GLN A 415 -2.52 -14.30 -3.31
CA GLN A 415 -3.66 -15.18 -2.99
C GLN A 415 -4.06 -15.18 -1.51
N VAL A 416 -3.29 -14.50 -0.63
CA VAL A 416 -3.61 -14.41 0.80
C VAL A 416 -5.01 -13.85 1.06
N PHE A 417 -5.49 -12.89 0.25
CA PHE A 417 -6.83 -12.30 0.38
C PHE A 417 -7.95 -13.32 0.17
N LYS A 418 -7.72 -14.36 -0.63
CA LYS A 418 -8.68 -15.46 -0.82
C LYS A 418 -8.47 -16.55 0.23
N TYR A 419 -7.23 -16.97 0.43
CA TYR A 419 -6.93 -18.11 1.28
C TYR A 419 -7.05 -17.83 2.78
N ALA A 420 -7.03 -16.57 3.23
CA ALA A 420 -7.32 -16.24 4.61
C ALA A 420 -8.76 -16.66 5.02
N GLU A 421 -9.71 -16.69 4.10
CA GLU A 421 -11.10 -17.09 4.38
C GLU A 421 -11.27 -18.61 4.54
N THR A 422 -10.59 -19.39 3.70
CA THR A 422 -10.80 -20.84 3.60
C THR A 422 -9.69 -21.65 4.24
N GLY A 423 -8.49 -21.08 4.35
CA GLY A 423 -7.24 -21.82 4.50
C GLY A 423 -6.76 -22.40 3.17
N HIS A 424 -5.45 -22.61 3.05
CA HIS A 424 -4.83 -23.29 1.91
C HIS A 424 -3.56 -24.03 2.36
N ILE A 425 -3.43 -25.27 1.91
CA ILE A 425 -2.24 -26.11 2.09
C ILE A 425 -1.76 -26.48 0.68
N PRO A 426 -0.48 -26.24 0.34
CA PRO A 426 0.12 -26.67 -0.91
C PRO A 426 -0.09 -28.16 -1.16
N LYS A 427 -0.41 -28.53 -2.41
CA LYS A 427 -0.36 -29.94 -2.81
C LYS A 427 1.11 -30.31 -3.03
N LYS A 428 1.54 -31.39 -2.38
CA LYS A 428 2.91 -31.92 -2.50
C LYS A 428 3.22 -32.42 -3.90
#